data_AF-A0ABD6N339-F1
#
_entry.id   AF-A0ABD6N339-F1
#
_cell.length_a   1.000
_cell.length_b   1.000
_cell.length_c   1.000
_cell.angle_alpha   90.00
_cell.angle_beta   90.00
_cell.angle_gamma   90.00
#
_symmetry.space_group_name_H-M   'P 1'
#
loop_
_entity.id
_entity.type
_entity.pdbx_description
1 polymer ?
#
loop_
_entity_poly.entity_id
_entity_poly.type
_entity_poly.pdbx_seq_one_letter_code
_entity_poly.pdbx_strand_id
1 'polypeptide(L)'
;MTDEPAFEGVHFQEILTKEPLKEATFFCQGSSSMLFERGDRLYRLTLEGCGHNFLAQQSAEGNRNVVEIIHDYGAVGPSDSSLPGSASEFYWLAQVERLASVDETSEPLLAGILSGLLDENDDLPANCVLSEQCWALADEYPDLAGVLITLAKSAEFAERHEGNVDAKLDNIMRRPATGDLVWTDPLGGCLYEP
;
A
#
# COMPACT_ATOMS: atom_id res chain seq x y z
N MET A 1 13.87 13.64 -0.45
CA MET A 1 12.49 14.06 -0.76
C MET A 1 12.55 14.81 -2.07
N THR A 2 11.93 14.27 -3.10
CA THR A 2 11.74 14.96 -4.37
C THR A 2 10.57 15.94 -4.19
N ASP A 3 10.82 17.22 -4.40
CA ASP A 3 9.81 18.29 -4.25
C ASP A 3 8.82 18.34 -5.43
N GLU A 4 9.00 17.48 -6.44
CA GLU A 4 8.15 17.41 -7.62
C GLU A 4 7.27 16.16 -7.61
N PRO A 5 5.96 16.28 -7.93
CA PRO A 5 5.07 15.14 -8.10
C PRO A 5 5.56 14.21 -9.23
N ALA A 6 5.67 12.90 -8.96
CA ALA A 6 5.98 11.83 -9.92
C ALA A 6 4.88 11.56 -10.98
N PHE A 7 3.63 11.92 -10.71
CA PHE A 7 2.52 11.79 -11.64
C PHE A 7 2.38 13.07 -12.44
N GLU A 8 2.19 12.90 -13.74
CA GLU A 8 2.02 13.96 -14.72
C GLU A 8 1.02 13.51 -15.79
N GLY A 9 0.50 14.45 -16.57
CA GLY A 9 -0.43 14.15 -17.66
C GLY A 9 -1.81 14.77 -17.50
N VAL A 10 -2.65 14.58 -18.51
CA VAL A 10 -3.93 15.29 -18.63
C VAL A 10 -4.95 14.77 -17.63
N HIS A 11 -4.98 13.45 -17.40
CA HIS A 11 -5.95 12.84 -16.51
C HIS A 11 -5.64 13.16 -15.05
N PHE A 12 -4.35 13.11 -14.67
CA PHE A 12 -3.89 13.55 -13.36
C PHE A 12 -4.22 15.02 -13.10
N GLN A 13 -3.95 15.92 -14.05
CA GLN A 13 -4.31 17.34 -13.88
C GLN A 13 -5.82 17.54 -13.77
N GLU A 14 -6.63 16.79 -14.52
CA GLU A 14 -8.09 16.84 -14.38
C GLU A 14 -8.57 16.38 -12.99
N ILE A 15 -7.98 15.32 -12.44
CA ILE A 15 -8.29 14.82 -11.09
C ILE A 15 -8.06 15.90 -10.04
N LEU A 16 -6.96 16.66 -10.13
CA LEU A 16 -6.65 17.77 -9.20
C LEU A 16 -7.65 18.93 -9.26
N THR A 17 -8.45 19.04 -10.32
CA THR A 17 -9.50 20.08 -10.42
C THR A 17 -10.85 19.66 -9.83
N LYS A 18 -11.02 18.38 -9.47
CA LYS A 18 -12.27 17.79 -9.01
C LYS A 18 -12.22 17.48 -7.52
N GLU A 19 -13.38 17.50 -6.87
CA GLU A 19 -13.50 16.99 -5.50
C GLU A 19 -13.16 15.49 -5.48
N PRO A 20 -12.46 14.98 -4.44
CA PRO A 20 -12.07 15.67 -3.21
C PRO A 20 -10.71 16.40 -3.25
N LEU A 21 -9.91 16.19 -4.30
CA LEU A 21 -8.53 16.69 -4.41
C LEU A 21 -8.42 18.15 -4.82
N LYS A 22 -9.51 18.78 -5.23
CA LYS A 22 -9.57 20.22 -5.50
C LYS A 22 -8.99 21.00 -4.33
N GLU A 23 -7.98 21.83 -4.62
CA GLU A 23 -7.25 22.66 -3.63
C GLU A 23 -6.42 21.87 -2.61
N ALA A 24 -6.27 20.55 -2.76
CA ALA A 24 -5.36 19.77 -1.94
C ALA A 24 -3.90 20.07 -2.32
N THR A 25 -3.01 20.06 -1.33
CA THR A 25 -1.57 20.28 -1.51
C THR A 25 -0.85 18.95 -1.53
N PHE A 26 0.11 18.80 -2.44
CA PHE A 26 1.02 17.66 -2.40
C PHE A 26 1.76 17.61 -1.05
N PHE A 27 1.84 16.43 -0.46
CA PHE A 27 2.48 16.18 0.82
C PHE A 27 3.77 15.38 0.66
N CYS A 28 3.66 14.18 0.10
CA CYS A 28 4.80 13.34 -0.26
C CYS A 28 4.39 12.26 -1.28
N GLN A 29 5.34 11.43 -1.68
CA GLN A 29 5.10 10.33 -2.61
C GLN A 29 5.91 9.09 -2.24
N GLY A 30 5.36 7.93 -2.58
CA GLY A 30 6.08 6.66 -2.68
C GLY A 30 6.42 6.35 -4.14
N SER A 31 6.75 5.09 -4.42
CA SER A 31 7.14 4.63 -5.76
C SER A 31 5.99 4.66 -6.77
N SER A 32 4.77 4.40 -6.32
CA SER A 32 3.57 4.28 -7.17
C SER A 32 2.36 5.00 -6.57
N SER A 33 2.56 5.84 -5.56
CA SER A 33 1.50 6.56 -4.86
C SER A 33 1.90 7.98 -4.47
N MET A 34 0.92 8.84 -4.31
CA MET A 34 1.03 10.22 -3.85
C MET A 34 0.08 10.49 -2.71
N LEU A 35 0.56 11.29 -1.76
CA LEU A 35 -0.23 11.81 -0.66
C LEU A 35 -0.52 13.30 -0.86
N PHE A 36 -1.78 13.67 -0.64
CA PHE A 36 -2.26 15.04 -0.69
C PHE A 36 -2.96 15.41 0.61
N GLU A 37 -2.83 16.67 1.03
CA GLU A 37 -3.45 17.21 2.22
C GLU A 37 -4.50 18.26 1.87
N ARG A 38 -5.63 18.23 2.57
CA ARG A 38 -6.61 19.31 2.54
C ARG A 38 -7.23 19.47 3.92
N GLY A 39 -6.83 20.51 4.65
CA GLY A 39 -7.20 20.68 6.05
C GLY A 39 -6.60 19.56 6.91
N ASP A 40 -7.45 18.85 7.66
CA ASP A 40 -7.06 17.71 8.50
C ASP A 40 -7.01 16.37 7.74
N ARG A 41 -7.50 16.34 6.50
CA ARG A 41 -7.64 15.12 5.69
C ARG A 41 -6.38 14.83 4.89
N LEU A 42 -6.09 13.53 4.78
CA LEU A 42 -5.03 12.98 3.95
C LEU A 42 -5.68 12.11 2.86
N TYR A 43 -5.25 12.31 1.62
CA TYR A 43 -5.72 11.56 0.47
C TYR A 43 -4.56 10.83 -0.17
N ARG A 44 -4.76 9.56 -0.50
CA ARG A 44 -3.81 8.71 -1.21
C ARG A 44 -4.32 8.46 -2.62
N LEU A 45 -3.53 8.90 -3.60
CA LEU A 45 -3.73 8.60 -5.02
C LEU A 45 -2.68 7.58 -5.46
N THR A 46 -3.07 6.47 -6.06
CA THR A 46 -2.15 5.41 -6.47
C THR A 46 -2.48 4.85 -7.86
N LEU A 47 -1.48 4.24 -8.50
CA LEU A 47 -1.66 3.40 -9.68
C LEU A 47 -1.87 1.92 -9.33
N GLU A 48 -1.56 1.52 -8.09
CA GLU A 48 -1.66 0.14 -7.62
C GLU A 48 -3.11 -0.21 -7.23
N GLY A 49 -3.94 -0.50 -8.25
CA GLY A 49 -5.35 -0.84 -8.06
C GLY A 49 -5.55 -2.06 -7.16
N CYS A 50 -4.75 -3.11 -7.34
CA CYS A 50 -4.80 -4.28 -6.47
C CYS A 50 -4.51 -3.95 -5.00
N GLY A 51 -3.42 -3.22 -4.74
CA GLY A 51 -3.03 -2.81 -3.39
C GLY A 51 -4.11 -1.96 -2.74
N HIS A 52 -4.66 -1.00 -3.50
CA HIS A 52 -5.79 -0.19 -3.05
C HIS A 52 -6.99 -1.04 -2.62
N ASN A 53 -7.45 -1.95 -3.47
CA ASN A 53 -8.64 -2.76 -3.20
C ASN A 53 -8.42 -3.77 -2.06
N PHE A 54 -7.22 -4.35 -1.95
CA PHE A 54 -6.86 -5.18 -0.81
C PHE A 54 -6.94 -4.40 0.51
N LEU A 55 -6.34 -3.20 0.56
CA LEU A 55 -6.35 -2.35 1.75
C LEU A 55 -7.76 -1.90 2.10
N ALA A 56 -8.56 -1.49 1.12
CA ALA A 56 -9.95 -1.11 1.30
C ALA A 56 -10.78 -2.27 1.87
N GLN A 57 -10.63 -3.47 1.32
CA GLN A 57 -11.31 -4.67 1.82
C GLN A 57 -10.87 -4.99 3.26
N GLN A 58 -9.57 -5.04 3.54
CA GLN A 58 -9.06 -5.37 4.87
C GLN A 58 -9.45 -4.33 5.92
N SER A 59 -9.42 -3.04 5.57
CA SER A 59 -9.87 -1.96 6.45
C SER A 59 -11.36 -2.09 6.76
N ALA A 60 -12.20 -2.36 5.75
CA ALA A 60 -13.65 -2.56 5.94
C ALA A 60 -13.98 -3.81 6.78
N GLU A 61 -13.14 -4.85 6.71
CA GLU A 61 -13.23 -6.05 7.55
C GLU A 61 -12.72 -5.83 8.99
N GLY A 62 -12.20 -4.64 9.31
CA GLY A 62 -11.72 -4.29 10.65
C GLY A 62 -10.30 -4.76 10.96
N ASN A 63 -9.50 -5.09 9.94
CA ASN A 63 -8.08 -5.41 10.13
C ASN A 63 -7.32 -4.14 10.57
N ARG A 64 -6.81 -4.14 11.79
CA ARG A 64 -6.08 -2.99 12.36
C ARG A 64 -4.64 -2.84 11.87
N ASN A 65 -4.11 -3.83 11.16
CA ASN A 65 -2.75 -3.89 10.64
C ASN A 65 -2.65 -3.49 9.16
N VAL A 66 -3.71 -2.87 8.62
CA VAL A 66 -3.66 -2.07 7.39
C VAL A 66 -3.95 -0.61 7.72
N VAL A 67 -3.55 0.29 6.82
CA VAL A 67 -3.99 1.69 6.85
C VAL A 67 -5.52 1.76 6.87
N GLU A 68 -6.06 2.58 7.76
CA GLU A 68 -7.49 2.86 7.81
C GLU A 68 -7.92 3.67 6.57
N ILE A 69 -8.84 3.10 5.81
CA ILE A 69 -9.53 3.78 4.70
C ILE A 69 -10.78 4.46 5.27
N ILE A 70 -10.69 5.77 5.47
CA ILE A 70 -11.78 6.61 6.00
C ILE A 70 -12.89 6.76 4.93
N HIS A 71 -12.48 6.90 3.67
CA HIS A 71 -13.39 6.92 2.53
C HIS A 71 -12.69 6.37 1.30
N ASP A 72 -13.30 5.37 0.65
CA ASP A 72 -12.83 4.84 -0.62
C ASP A 72 -13.58 5.53 -1.78
N TYR A 73 -12.85 6.26 -2.64
CA TYR A 73 -13.43 6.88 -3.85
C TYR A 73 -13.30 5.97 -5.07
N GLY A 74 -12.59 4.84 -4.97
CA GLY A 74 -12.34 3.91 -6.06
C GLY A 74 -11.49 4.51 -7.18
N ALA A 75 -11.69 4.00 -8.40
CA ALA A 75 -11.06 4.52 -9.60
C ALA A 75 -11.64 5.90 -9.97
N VAL A 76 -10.78 6.91 -10.06
CA VAL A 76 -11.18 8.32 -10.31
C VAL A 76 -10.85 8.83 -11.71
N GLY A 77 -10.12 8.05 -12.50
CA GLY A 77 -9.81 8.35 -13.89
C GLY A 77 -8.77 7.39 -14.46
N PRO A 78 -8.63 7.31 -15.79
CA PRO A 78 -7.58 6.52 -16.42
C PRO A 78 -6.19 7.05 -16.03
N SER A 79 -5.22 6.14 -15.94
CA SER A 79 -3.81 6.46 -15.74
C SER A 79 -3.23 7.18 -16.96
N ASP A 80 -2.33 8.14 -16.73
CA ASP A 80 -1.52 8.74 -17.80
C ASP A 80 -0.26 7.88 -18.14
N SER A 81 -0.10 6.71 -17.51
CA SER A 81 1.04 5.79 -17.75
C SER A 81 1.11 5.37 -19.22
N SER A 82 2.28 5.57 -19.82
CA SER A 82 2.56 5.19 -21.21
C SER A 82 3.21 3.81 -21.37
N LEU A 83 3.26 3.01 -20.29
CA LEU A 83 3.93 1.71 -20.31
C LEU A 83 3.10 0.68 -21.11
N PRO A 84 3.74 -0.24 -21.84
CA PRO A 84 3.01 -1.33 -22.50
C PRO A 84 2.24 -2.16 -21.47
N GLY A 85 0.92 -2.23 -21.61
CA GLY A 85 0.03 -2.95 -20.67
C GLY A 85 -0.73 -2.06 -19.68
N SER A 86 -0.38 -0.76 -19.56
CA SER A 86 -1.06 0.18 -18.65
C SER A 86 -2.34 0.78 -19.21
N ALA A 87 -2.79 0.37 -20.41
CA ALA A 87 -3.96 0.95 -21.07
C ALA A 87 -5.28 0.75 -20.29
N SER A 88 -5.28 -0.17 -19.33
CA SER A 88 -6.39 -0.45 -18.41
C SER A 88 -6.10 -0.03 -16.97
N GLU A 89 -5.01 0.71 -16.72
CA GLU A 89 -4.70 1.25 -15.39
C GLU A 89 -5.51 2.51 -15.11
N PHE A 90 -5.89 2.66 -13.84
CA PHE A 90 -6.64 3.81 -13.34
C PHE A 90 -5.88 4.44 -12.18
N TYR A 91 -6.09 5.72 -11.97
CA TYR A 91 -5.79 6.35 -10.69
C TYR A 91 -6.85 5.92 -9.66
N TRP A 92 -6.41 5.40 -8.52
CA TRP A 92 -7.25 4.99 -7.40
C TRP A 92 -7.08 5.96 -6.24
N LEU A 93 -8.19 6.38 -5.64
CA LEU A 93 -8.20 7.43 -4.62
C LEU A 93 -8.90 6.97 -3.34
N ALA A 94 -8.25 7.20 -2.22
CA ALA A 94 -8.84 7.05 -0.89
C ALA A 94 -8.51 8.24 0.01
N GLN A 95 -9.41 8.55 0.94
CA GLN A 95 -9.07 9.28 2.15
C GLN A 95 -8.55 8.27 3.19
N VAL A 96 -7.39 8.54 3.75
CA VAL A 96 -6.68 7.63 4.67
C VAL A 96 -6.32 8.32 5.98
N GLU A 97 -6.06 7.53 7.01
CA GLU A 97 -5.51 8.04 8.27
C GLU A 97 -4.06 8.56 8.12
N ARG A 98 -3.60 9.31 9.11
CA ARG A 98 -2.22 9.82 9.17
C ARG A 98 -1.32 8.86 9.94
N LEU A 99 -0.22 8.46 9.31
CA LEU A 99 0.75 7.50 9.84
C LEU A 99 2.14 8.13 9.92
N ALA A 100 3.00 7.54 10.75
CA ALA A 100 4.41 7.93 10.87
C ALA A 100 5.30 6.86 10.24
N SER A 101 6.25 7.27 9.40
CA SER A 101 7.22 6.35 8.79
C SER A 101 8.02 5.59 9.86
N VAL A 102 8.36 4.35 9.55
CA VAL A 102 9.32 3.56 10.32
C VAL A 102 10.53 3.23 9.45
N ASP A 103 11.62 2.90 10.10
CA ASP A 103 12.86 2.44 9.48
C ASP A 103 13.47 1.27 10.27
N GLU A 104 14.55 0.69 9.74
CA GLU A 104 15.26 -0.43 10.36
C GLU A 104 15.82 -0.10 11.76
N THR A 105 16.07 1.18 12.05
CA THR A 105 16.54 1.59 13.38
C THR A 105 15.41 1.54 14.41
N SER A 106 14.20 1.89 13.98
CA SER A 106 13.00 1.87 14.82
C SER A 106 12.33 0.49 14.91
N GLU A 107 12.48 -0.36 13.89
CA GLU A 107 11.83 -1.68 13.78
C GLU A 107 12.82 -2.79 13.34
N PRO A 108 13.93 -3.03 14.07
CA PRO A 108 14.99 -3.94 13.64
C PRO A 108 14.57 -5.41 13.58
N LEU A 109 13.66 -5.84 14.47
CA LEU A 109 13.19 -7.22 14.48
C LEU A 109 12.32 -7.51 13.25
N LEU A 110 11.36 -6.63 12.96
CA LEU A 110 10.52 -6.78 11.78
C LEU A 110 11.34 -6.69 10.49
N ALA A 111 12.30 -5.76 10.42
CA ALA A 111 13.24 -5.69 9.31
C ALA A 111 13.95 -7.03 9.08
N GLY A 112 14.51 -7.63 10.14
CA GLY A 112 15.17 -8.93 10.05
C GLY A 112 14.26 -10.07 9.62
N ILE A 113 13.01 -10.08 10.07
CA ILE A 113 12.01 -11.07 9.65
C ILE A 113 11.69 -10.91 8.15
N LEU A 114 11.40 -9.69 7.70
CA LEU A 114 11.08 -9.42 6.30
C LEU A 114 12.26 -9.75 5.37
N SER A 115 13.48 -9.39 5.74
CA SER A 115 14.69 -9.79 4.99
C SER A 115 14.89 -11.31 4.98
N GLY A 116 14.51 -12.01 6.06
CA GLY A 116 14.60 -13.46 6.14
C GLY A 116 13.59 -14.22 5.26
N LEU A 117 12.58 -13.53 4.71
CA LEU A 117 11.66 -14.11 3.73
C LEU A 117 12.24 -14.13 2.31
N LEU A 118 13.30 -13.35 2.05
CA LEU A 118 13.93 -13.26 0.73
C LEU A 118 14.88 -14.43 0.49
N ASP A 119 14.96 -14.88 -0.76
CA ASP A 119 15.92 -15.88 -1.19
C ASP A 119 17.31 -15.28 -1.49
N GLU A 120 18.21 -16.08 -2.07
CA GLU A 120 19.58 -15.64 -2.41
C GLU A 120 19.67 -14.57 -3.51
N ASN A 121 18.57 -14.32 -4.23
CA ASN A 121 18.46 -13.31 -5.29
C ASN A 121 17.68 -12.07 -4.83
N ASP A 122 17.40 -11.95 -3.53
CA ASP A 122 16.51 -10.92 -2.95
C ASP A 122 15.06 -11.01 -3.45
N ASP A 123 14.62 -12.19 -3.88
CA ASP A 123 13.26 -12.44 -4.36
C ASP A 123 12.40 -13.08 -3.26
N LEU A 124 11.11 -12.72 -3.23
CA LEU A 124 10.13 -13.40 -2.38
C LEU A 124 9.78 -14.78 -2.96
N PRO A 125 9.50 -15.79 -2.11
CA PRO A 125 9.01 -17.08 -2.58
C PRO A 125 7.61 -16.92 -3.21
N ALA A 126 7.16 -17.96 -3.90
CA ALA A 126 5.81 -18.01 -4.46
C ALA A 126 4.75 -17.66 -3.39
N ASN A 127 3.69 -16.95 -3.77
CA ASN A 127 2.69 -16.39 -2.84
C ASN A 127 2.10 -17.44 -1.88
N CYS A 128 1.88 -18.68 -2.32
CA CYS A 128 1.40 -19.76 -1.45
C CYS A 128 2.40 -20.12 -0.35
N VAL A 129 3.69 -20.21 -0.68
CA VAL A 129 4.78 -20.48 0.27
C VAL A 129 4.97 -19.28 1.20
N LEU A 130 4.94 -18.06 0.66
CA LEU A 130 5.03 -16.84 1.45
C LEU A 130 3.91 -16.75 2.49
N SER A 131 2.67 -17.08 2.11
CA SER A 131 1.53 -17.10 3.04
C SER A 131 1.77 -18.10 4.19
N GLU A 132 2.15 -19.34 3.87
CA GLU A 132 2.43 -20.36 4.88
C GLU A 132 3.54 -19.94 5.85
N GLN A 133 4.62 -19.35 5.33
CA GLN A 133 5.72 -18.83 6.15
C GLN A 133 5.27 -17.70 7.07
N CYS A 134 4.48 -16.75 6.56
CA CYS A 134 3.97 -15.63 7.34
C CYS A 134 3.02 -16.09 8.47
N TRP A 135 2.18 -17.09 8.20
CA TRP A 135 1.35 -17.71 9.24
C TRP A 135 2.20 -18.38 10.33
N ALA A 136 3.24 -19.13 9.96
CA ALA A 136 4.14 -19.75 10.93
C ALA A 136 4.93 -18.71 11.76
N LEU A 137 5.39 -17.64 11.12
CA LEU A 137 6.08 -16.54 11.80
C LEU A 137 5.14 -15.80 12.76
N ALA A 138 3.85 -15.68 12.44
CA ALA A 138 2.88 -15.07 13.35
C ALA A 138 2.74 -15.85 14.67
N ASP A 139 2.87 -17.18 14.63
CA ASP A 139 2.89 -18.02 15.83
C ASP A 139 4.21 -17.86 16.62
N GLU A 140 5.34 -17.68 15.93
CA GLU A 140 6.65 -17.49 16.56
C GLU A 140 6.82 -16.08 17.17
N TYR A 141 6.22 -15.07 16.53
CA TYR A 141 6.31 -13.65 16.94
C TYR A 141 4.92 -13.06 17.24
N PRO A 142 4.28 -13.41 18.37
CA PRO A 142 2.93 -12.96 18.71
C PRO A 142 2.72 -11.44 18.70
N ASP A 143 3.76 -10.67 19.06
CA ASP A 143 3.71 -9.20 19.06
C ASP A 143 3.65 -8.60 17.64
N LEU A 144 4.11 -9.35 16.64
CA LEU A 144 4.08 -8.97 15.22
C LEU A 144 3.02 -9.73 14.43
N ALA A 145 2.27 -10.62 15.09
CA ALA A 145 1.32 -11.52 14.45
C ALA A 145 0.34 -10.78 13.54
N GLY A 146 -0.19 -9.63 13.94
CA GLY A 146 -1.12 -8.85 13.12
C GLY A 146 -0.55 -8.40 11.78
N VAL A 147 0.71 -7.94 11.76
CA VAL A 147 1.40 -7.50 10.53
C VAL A 147 1.73 -8.71 9.66
N LEU A 148 2.21 -9.80 10.24
CA LEU A 148 2.58 -11.03 9.54
C LEU A 148 1.35 -11.73 8.94
N ILE A 149 0.26 -11.83 9.70
CA ILE A 149 -1.02 -12.37 9.21
C ILE A 149 -1.55 -11.51 8.05
N THR A 150 -1.38 -10.19 8.11
CA THR A 150 -1.80 -9.31 7.02
C THR A 150 -0.97 -9.52 5.77
N LEU A 151 0.33 -9.77 5.90
CA LEU A 151 1.21 -10.15 4.79
C LEU A 151 0.83 -11.53 4.21
N ALA A 152 0.44 -12.48 5.06
CA ALA A 152 -0.05 -13.78 4.61
C ALA A 152 -1.33 -13.64 3.76
N LYS A 153 -2.27 -12.81 4.24
CA LYS A 153 -3.51 -12.48 3.51
C LYS A 153 -3.24 -11.72 2.21
N SER A 154 -2.25 -10.83 2.17
CA SER A 154 -1.89 -10.14 0.93
C SER A 154 -1.32 -11.14 -0.09
N ALA A 155 -0.48 -12.09 0.34
CA ALA A 155 -0.01 -13.17 -0.52
C ALA A 155 -1.16 -14.03 -1.07
N GLU A 156 -2.12 -14.41 -0.23
CA GLU A 156 -3.33 -15.12 -0.68
C GLU A 156 -4.17 -14.31 -1.67
N PHE A 157 -4.25 -13.00 -1.48
CA PHE A 157 -4.95 -12.09 -2.38
C PHE A 157 -4.22 -11.98 -3.71
N ALA A 158 -2.90 -11.82 -3.68
CA ALA A 158 -2.01 -11.73 -4.84
C ALA A 158 -2.11 -12.99 -5.70
N GLU A 159 -2.09 -14.18 -5.10
CA GLU A 159 -2.24 -15.46 -5.81
C GLU A 159 -3.54 -15.52 -6.63
N ARG A 160 -4.65 -15.02 -6.08
CA ARG A 160 -5.96 -15.03 -6.78
C ARG A 160 -6.05 -14.04 -7.94
N HIS A 161 -5.20 -13.02 -7.93
CA HIS A 161 -5.22 -11.91 -8.88
C HIS A 161 -3.93 -11.83 -9.73
N GLU A 162 -3.14 -12.92 -9.76
CA GLU A 162 -1.88 -13.02 -10.51
C GLU A 162 -0.91 -11.85 -10.22
N GLY A 163 -0.87 -11.42 -8.95
CA GLY A 163 -0.04 -10.31 -8.47
C GLY A 163 1.14 -10.73 -7.62
N ASN A 164 1.92 -9.73 -7.23
CA ASN A 164 3.08 -9.90 -6.37
C ASN A 164 2.90 -9.15 -5.05
N VAL A 165 3.46 -9.70 -3.99
CA VAL A 165 3.59 -9.03 -2.69
C VAL A 165 4.82 -8.13 -2.70
N ASP A 166 4.72 -6.95 -2.07
CA ASP A 166 5.86 -6.08 -1.82
C ASP A 166 6.14 -5.97 -0.31
N ALA A 167 6.86 -6.97 0.21
CA ALA A 167 7.09 -7.17 1.64
C ALA A 167 8.24 -6.31 2.21
N LYS A 168 8.34 -5.04 1.79
CA LYS A 168 9.37 -4.12 2.27
C LYS A 168 8.91 -3.33 3.49
N LEU A 169 9.87 -2.98 4.35
CA LEU A 169 9.61 -2.21 5.56
C LEU A 169 9.09 -0.79 5.28
N ASP A 170 9.46 -0.19 4.15
CA ASP A 170 9.00 1.13 3.73
C ASP A 170 7.50 1.17 3.31
N ASN A 171 6.90 -0.01 3.08
CA ASN A 171 5.47 -0.20 2.92
C ASN A 171 4.73 -0.41 4.25
N ILE A 172 5.43 -0.26 5.37
CA ILE A 172 4.89 -0.32 6.73
C ILE A 172 5.06 1.05 7.39
N MET A 173 4.05 1.46 8.14
CA MET A 173 4.11 2.67 8.94
C MET A 173 3.53 2.41 10.34
N ARG A 174 3.75 3.36 11.26
CA ARG A 174 3.22 3.30 12.62
C ARG A 174 2.03 4.24 12.78
N ARG A 175 0.96 3.74 13.38
CA ARG A 175 -0.17 4.54 13.85
C ARG A 175 0.23 5.31 15.11
N PRO A 176 0.33 6.65 15.11
CA PRO A 176 0.85 7.40 16.26
C PRO A 176 0.02 7.26 17.54
N ALA A 177 -1.30 7.07 17.40
CA ALA A 177 -2.21 7.02 18.54
C ALA A 177 -2.11 5.73 19.35
N THR A 178 -1.75 4.61 18.71
CA THR A 178 -1.76 3.27 19.34
C THR A 178 -0.39 2.61 19.36
N GLY A 179 0.52 3.03 18.47
CA GLY A 179 1.81 2.37 18.25
C GLY A 179 1.74 1.19 17.29
N ASP A 180 0.54 0.83 16.78
CA ASP A 180 0.36 -0.31 15.88
C ASP A 180 1.15 -0.12 14.57
N LEU A 181 1.75 -1.20 14.09
CA LEU A 181 2.35 -1.27 12.77
C LEU A 181 1.31 -1.69 11.73
N VAL A 182 1.30 -1.00 10.60
CA VAL A 182 0.28 -1.17 9.56
C VAL A 182 0.89 -1.17 8.17
N TRP A 183 0.34 -2.02 7.30
CA TRP A 183 0.67 -2.02 5.88
C TRP A 183 -0.02 -0.87 5.16
N THR A 184 0.75 -0.12 4.37
CA THR A 184 0.26 0.95 3.50
C THR A 184 0.29 0.57 2.03
N ASP A 185 1.15 -0.37 1.64
CA ASP A 185 1.30 -0.84 0.25
C ASP A 185 1.89 -2.27 0.16
N PRO A 186 1.15 -3.32 0.57
CA PRO A 186 1.70 -4.68 0.64
C PRO A 186 1.69 -5.44 -0.70
N LEU A 187 1.17 -4.84 -1.77
CA LEU A 187 0.99 -5.48 -3.08
C LEU A 187 1.50 -4.57 -4.19
N GLY A 188 2.02 -5.18 -5.25
CA GLY A 188 2.43 -4.47 -6.46
C GLY A 188 2.17 -5.28 -7.73
N GLY A 189 2.02 -4.55 -8.84
CA GLY A 189 2.15 -5.13 -10.18
C GLY A 189 1.02 -6.07 -10.60
N CYS A 190 -0.19 -5.93 -10.06
CA CYS A 190 -1.38 -6.58 -10.62
C CYS A 190 -2.45 -5.60 -11.07
N LEU A 191 -3.10 -6.00 -12.16
CA LEU A 191 -4.22 -5.29 -12.76
C LEU A 191 -5.48 -5.55 -11.95
N TYR A 192 -6.21 -4.48 -11.65
CA TYR A 192 -7.53 -4.56 -11.04
C TYR A 192 -8.49 -3.77 -11.91
N GLU A 193 -9.49 -4.44 -12.49
CA GLU A 193 -10.53 -3.78 -13.27
C GLU A 193 -11.54 -3.09 -12.32
N PRO A 194 -12.04 -1.87 -12.65
CA PRO A 194 -13.01 -1.14 -11.82
C PRO A 194 -14.36 -1.85 -11.59
#